data_AF-A0A2V9A8V4-F1
#
_entry.id   AF-A0A2V9A8V4-F1
#
_cell.length_a   1.000
_cell.length_b   1.000
_cell.length_c   1.000
_cell.angle_alpha   90.00
_cell.angle_beta   90.00
_cell.angle_gamma   90.00
#
_symmetry.space_group_name_H-M   'P 1'
#
loop_
_entity.id
_entity.type
_entity.pdbx_description
1 polymer ?
#
loop_
_entity_poly.entity_id
_entity_poly.type
_entity_poly.pdbx_seq_one_letter_code
_entity_poly.pdbx_strand_id
1 'polypeptide(L)' 'MLPGKVKKASLQFVCLAAAFGLIPPIAIAQWHPKDTEWASYAADIAGTRYRPLDQINASNFSDLEIAWRMKTDNFGDR' A
#
# COMPACT_ATOMS: atom_id res chain seq x y z
N MET A 1 21.82 24.46 54.92
CA MET A 1 20.60 24.73 54.15
C MET A 1 20.97 24.67 52.66
N LEU A 2 20.91 23.48 52.04
CA LEU A 2 21.42 23.27 50.67
C LEU A 2 20.27 23.28 49.64
N PRO A 3 20.43 23.97 48.49
CA PRO A 3 19.42 24.06 47.44
C PRO A 3 19.31 22.76 46.63
N GLY A 4 18.08 22.29 46.42
CA GLY A 4 17.76 21.05 45.71
C GLY A 4 18.08 21.12 44.21
N LYS A 5 18.81 20.12 43.71
CA LYS A 5 19.14 19.97 42.29
C LYS A 5 17.94 19.44 41.49
N VAL A 6 17.58 20.16 40.44
CA VAL A 6 16.57 19.76 39.45
C VAL A 6 17.12 18.58 38.61
N LYS A 7 16.31 17.54 38.41
CA LYS A 7 16.73 16.24 37.83
C LYS A 7 16.89 16.36 36.31
N LYS A 8 18.11 16.12 35.81
CA LYS A 8 18.50 16.16 34.37
C LYS A 8 17.74 15.17 33.46
N ALA A 9 16.99 14.23 34.03
CA ALA A 9 16.28 13.18 33.30
C ALA A 9 15.10 13.69 32.46
N SER A 10 14.45 14.78 32.86
CA SER A 10 13.28 15.33 32.15
C SER A 10 13.64 16.09 30.86
N LEU A 11 14.90 16.52 30.70
CA LEU A 11 15.35 17.25 29.51
C LEU A 11 15.74 16.30 28.36
N GLN A 12 16.21 15.09 28.66
CA GLN A 12 16.66 14.12 27.65
C GLN A 12 15.51 13.45 26.89
N PHE A 13 14.35 13.26 27.55
CA PHE A 13 13.15 12.71 26.90
C PHE A 13 12.56 13.64 25.84
N VAL A 14 12.72 14.96 26.00
CA VAL A 14 12.21 15.96 25.05
C VAL A 14 13.01 15.94 23.74
N CYS A 15 14.33 15.76 23.80
CA CYS A 15 15.19 15.70 22.61
C CYS A 15 15.00 14.41 21.79
N LEU A 16 14.72 13.28 22.44
CA LEU A 16 14.51 12.01 21.72
C LEU A 16 13.16 12.00 20.97
N ALA A 17 12.13 12.64 21.54
CA ALA A 17 10.85 12.83 20.87
C ALA A 17 10.95 13.83 19.69
N ALA A 18 11.80 14.86 19.80
CA ALA A 18 12.02 15.82 18.72
C ALA A 18 12.79 15.23 17.53
N ALA A 19 13.67 14.26 17.75
CA ALA A 19 14.43 13.60 16.68
C ALA A 19 13.57 12.63 15.83
N PHE A 20 12.46 12.11 16.38
CA PHE A 20 11.57 11.19 15.65
C PHE A 20 10.61 11.90 14.69
N GLY A 21 10.39 13.21 14.87
CA GLY A 21 9.51 14.02 14.01
C GLY A 21 10.17 14.55 12.73
N LEU A 22 11.48 14.35 12.54
CA LEU A 22 12.26 14.92 11.44
C LEU A 22 12.77 13.87 10.44
N ILE A 23 12.14 12.70 10.38
CA ILE A 23 12.39 11.72 9.31
C ILE A 23 11.25 11.90 8.29
N PRO A 24 11.49 12.49 7.10
CA PRO A 24 10.48 12.49 6.07
C PRO A 24 10.14 11.03 5.74
N PRO A 25 8.85 10.64 5.68
CA PRO A 25 8.50 9.31 5.19
C PRO A 25 9.07 9.18 3.77
N ILE A 26 9.98 8.23 3.59
CA ILE A 26 10.45 7.84 2.26
C ILE A 26 9.22 7.22 1.58
N ALA A 27 8.54 7.99 0.74
CA ALA A 27 7.40 7.53 -0.01
C ALA A 27 7.86 6.55 -1.10
N ILE A 28 7.82 5.25 -0.80
CA ILE A 28 7.86 4.18 -1.80
C ILE A 28 6.52 4.18 -2.55
N ALA A 29 6.34 5.13 -3.47
CA ALA A 29 5.06 5.38 -4.14
C ALA A 29 4.70 4.36 -5.24
N GLN A 30 5.61 3.45 -5.58
CA GLN A 30 5.44 2.58 -6.74
C GLN A 30 6.26 1.30 -6.60
N TRP A 31 6.02 0.56 -5.51
CA TRP A 31 6.35 -0.87 -5.51
C TRP A 31 5.18 -1.61 -6.16
N HIS A 32 5.35 -2.01 -7.42
CA HIS A 32 4.42 -2.93 -8.09
C HIS A 32 5.07 -4.31 -8.09
N PRO A 33 4.41 -5.34 -7.54
CA PRO A 33 4.84 -6.72 -7.74
C PRO A 33 5.00 -6.98 -9.23
N LYS A 34 6.12 -7.59 -9.63
CA LYS A 34 6.22 -8.20 -10.95
C LYS A 34 5.06 -9.19 -11.07
N ASP A 35 4.30 -9.11 -12.15
CA ASP A 35 3.27 -10.08 -12.54
C ASP A 35 1.87 -9.96 -11.90
N THR A 36 1.56 -8.87 -11.20
CA THR A 36 0.17 -8.55 -10.79
C THR A 36 -0.60 -7.69 -11.80
N GLU A 37 0.09 -6.90 -12.60
CA GLU A 37 -0.52 -5.92 -13.51
C GLU A 37 -1.03 -6.52 -14.82
N TRP A 38 -2.12 -5.95 -15.34
CA TRP A 38 -2.62 -6.23 -16.70
C TRP A 38 -2.24 -5.11 -17.67
N ALA A 39 -0.94 -4.92 -17.90
CA ALA A 39 -0.39 -3.75 -18.60
C ALA A 39 -0.70 -3.70 -20.11
N SER A 40 -1.06 -4.81 -20.73
CA SER A 40 -1.39 -4.87 -22.16
C SER A 40 -2.69 -5.64 -22.38
N TYR A 41 -3.35 -5.42 -23.52
CA TYR A 41 -4.65 -6.05 -23.82
C TYR A 41 -4.66 -7.56 -23.58
N ALA A 42 -3.60 -8.26 -23.99
CA ALA A 42 -3.49 -9.71 -23.89
C ALA A 42 -2.53 -10.18 -22.78
N ALA A 43 -2.35 -9.36 -21.72
CA ALA A 43 -1.39 -9.53 -20.64
C ALA A 43 0.09 -9.36 -21.06
N ASP A 44 0.53 -9.93 -22.18
CA ASP A 44 1.88 -9.77 -22.72
C ASP A 44 1.91 -9.70 -24.26
N ILE A 45 3.10 -9.47 -24.82
CA ILE A 45 3.34 -9.34 -26.26
C ILE A 45 3.09 -10.67 -27.01
N ALA A 46 3.29 -11.81 -26.35
CA ALA A 46 3.00 -13.13 -26.93
C ALA A 46 1.50 -13.46 -26.91
N GLY A 47 0.68 -12.68 -26.21
CA GLY A 47 -0.76 -12.79 -26.17
C GLY A 47 -1.28 -13.96 -25.34
N THR A 48 -0.55 -14.35 -24.29
CA THR A 48 -0.88 -15.54 -23.49
C THR A 48 -2.20 -15.42 -22.72
N ARG A 49 -2.64 -14.19 -22.41
CA ARG A 49 -3.77 -13.89 -21.51
C ARG A 49 -3.60 -14.56 -20.13
N TYR A 50 -2.37 -14.70 -19.65
CA TYR A 50 -2.04 -15.40 -18.41
C TYR A 50 -1.27 -14.51 -17.42
N ARG A 51 -1.59 -14.68 -16.13
CA ARG A 51 -0.83 -14.16 -15.00
C ARG A 51 -0.70 -15.24 -13.93
N PRO A 52 0.48 -15.42 -13.31
CA PRO A 52 0.73 -16.46 -12.32
C PRO A 52 0.18 -16.10 -10.92
N LEU A 53 -1.05 -15.57 -10.86
CA LEU A 53 -1.74 -15.25 -9.60
C LEU A 53 -2.56 -16.47 -9.15
N ASP A 54 -2.46 -16.84 -7.88
CA ASP A 54 -3.08 -18.06 -7.31
C ASP A 54 -3.97 -17.78 -6.09
N GLN A 55 -4.15 -16.50 -5.72
CA GLN A 55 -5.03 -16.07 -4.63
C GLN A 55 -6.47 -16.60 -4.83
N ILE A 56 -6.93 -16.65 -6.08
CA ILE A 56 -8.20 -17.27 -6.47
C ILE A 56 -7.88 -18.59 -7.16
N ASN A 57 -8.49 -19.68 -6.71
CA ASN A 57 -8.23 -21.03 -7.21
C ASN A 57 -9.47 -21.93 -7.09
N ALA A 58 -9.34 -23.18 -7.54
CA ALA A 58 -10.45 -24.14 -7.60
C ALA A 58 -11.12 -24.43 -6.26
N SER A 59 -10.44 -24.20 -5.13
CA SER A 59 -10.99 -24.45 -3.79
C SER A 59 -11.80 -23.29 -3.23
N ASN A 60 -11.63 -22.06 -3.75
CA ASN A 60 -12.27 -20.85 -3.20
C ASN A 60 -13.05 -20.01 -4.22
N PHE A 61 -13.02 -20.38 -5.51
CA PHE A 61 -13.74 -19.65 -6.56
C PHE A 61 -15.25 -19.52 -6.29
N SER A 62 -15.84 -20.48 -5.58
CA SER A 62 -17.24 -20.46 -5.18
C SER A 62 -17.60 -19.31 -4.24
N ASP A 63 -16.62 -18.72 -3.57
CA ASP A 63 -16.82 -17.77 -2.47
C ASP A 63 -16.66 -16.32 -2.94
N LEU A 64 -16.50 -16.10 -4.25
CA LEU A 64 -16.28 -14.76 -4.80
C LEU A 64 -17.52 -13.88 -4.67
N GLU A 65 -17.30 -12.67 -4.16
CA GLU A 65 -18.30 -11.63 -4.09
C GLU A 65 -17.97 -10.47 -5.02
N ILE A 66 -18.98 -9.66 -5.33
CA ILE A 66 -18.82 -8.49 -6.19
C ILE A 66 -18.17 -7.38 -5.39
N ALA A 67 -16.91 -7.09 -5.69
CA ALA A 67 -16.17 -6.00 -5.05
C ALA A 67 -16.71 -4.62 -5.45
N TRP A 68 -17.13 -4.44 -6.70
CA TRP A 68 -17.66 -3.18 -7.22
C TRP A 68 -18.45 -3.39 -8.51
N ARG A 69 -19.30 -2.43 -8.85
CA ARG A 69 -19.97 -2.32 -10.16
C ARG A 69 -19.91 -0.88 -10.64
N MET A 70 -19.72 -0.69 -11.93
CA MET A 70 -19.75 0.64 -12.56
C MET A 70 -20.87 0.69 -13.61
N LYS A 71 -21.66 1.76 -13.59
CA LYS A 71 -22.73 2.01 -14.57
C LYS A 71 -22.12 2.63 -15.82
N THR A 72 -22.40 2.04 -16.99
CA THR A 72 -21.74 2.45 -18.25
C THR A 72 -22.56 3.35 -19.16
N ASP A 73 -23.82 3.63 -18.80
CA ASP A 73 -24.76 4.40 -19.62
C ASP A 73 -24.24 5.80 -19.99
N ASN A 74 -23.34 6.36 -19.18
CA ASN A 74 -22.74 7.68 -19.42
C ASN A 74 -21.55 7.66 -20.40
N PHE A 75 -21.13 6.51 -20.92
CA PHE A 75 -20.00 6.40 -21.86
C PHE A 75 -20.41 6.50 -23.35
N GLY A 76 -21.66 6.87 -23.64
CA GLY A 76 -22.16 7.20 -24.98
C GLY A 76 -22.95 6.08 -25.67
N ASP A 77 -23.94 6.49 -26.45
CA ASP A 77 -24.65 5.62 -27.39
C ASP A 77 -23.82 5.50 -28.66
N ARG A 78 -23.71 4.27 -29.19
CA ARG A 78 -22.95 3.98 -30.41
C ARG A 78 -23.68 4.48 -31.66
#